data_AF-A0A0N7JD41-F1
#
_entry.id   AF-A0A0N7JD41-F1
#
_cell.length_a   1.000
_cell.length_b   1.000
_cell.length_c   1.000
_cell.angle_alpha   90.00
_cell.angle_beta   90.00
_cell.angle_gamma   90.00
#
_symmetry.space_group_name_H-M   'P 1'
#
loop_
_entity.id
_entity.type
_entity.pdbx_description
1 polymer ?
#
loop_
_entity_poly.entity_id
_entity_poly.type
_entity_poly.pdbx_seq_one_letter_code
_entity_poly.pdbx_strand_id
1 'polypeptide(L)'
;MSDELDYVPEDVLEEVLEAEKTIYPRQRAKMKPYPSARDVVEAVVEAVRSFSGHPDEFPDYVLEILHERGFDVRHVTMKRIWRTYENLVRKGVISDRLGVLYGD
;
A
#
# COMPACT_ATOMS: atom_id res chain seq x y z
N MET A 1 -0.99 57.60 -14.95
CA MET A 1 0.33 57.03 -15.30
C MET A 1 0.62 55.93 -14.31
N SER A 2 0.07 54.73 -14.55
CA SER A 2 0.24 53.59 -13.64
C SER A 2 0.08 52.31 -14.45
N ASP A 3 1.11 51.93 -15.20
CA ASP A 3 1.23 50.61 -15.86
C ASP A 3 2.69 50.36 -16.29
N GLU A 4 3.65 50.69 -15.41
CA GLU A 4 5.09 50.53 -15.71
C GLU A 4 5.82 49.81 -14.57
N LEU A 5 5.17 48.82 -13.94
CA LEU A 5 5.80 48.03 -12.87
C LEU A 5 5.54 46.51 -12.95
N ASP A 6 5.11 45.98 -14.10
CA ASP A 6 4.87 44.53 -14.24
C ASP A 6 5.59 43.88 -15.43
N TYR A 7 6.52 44.60 -16.08
CA TYR A 7 7.36 44.00 -17.11
C TYR A 7 8.55 43.29 -16.46
N VAL A 8 8.42 41.98 -16.28
CA VAL A 8 9.54 41.11 -15.94
C VAL A 8 10.23 40.70 -17.25
N PRO A 9 11.51 41.03 -17.45
CA PRO A 9 12.28 40.57 -18.60
C PRO A 9 12.28 39.05 -18.73
N GLU A 10 12.18 38.55 -19.97
CA GLU A 10 12.03 37.12 -20.27
C GLU A 10 13.18 36.26 -19.75
N ASP A 11 14.40 36.80 -19.73
CA ASP A 11 15.63 36.18 -19.23
C ASP A 11 15.59 35.94 -17.72
N VAL A 12 15.03 36.88 -16.97
CA VAL A 12 14.84 36.76 -15.51
C VAL A 12 13.76 35.72 -15.19
N LEU A 13 12.69 35.67 -16.00
CA LEU A 13 11.65 34.65 -15.91
C LEU A 13 12.20 33.24 -16.20
N GLU A 14 13.05 33.11 -17.20
CA GLU A 14 13.65 31.84 -17.59
C GLU A 14 14.60 31.30 -16.51
N GLU A 15 15.43 32.16 -15.91
CA GLU A 15 16.32 31.81 -14.80
C GLU A 15 15.53 31.32 -13.58
N VAL A 16 14.45 32.01 -13.23
CA VAL A 16 13.57 31.60 -12.11
C VAL A 16 12.90 30.26 -12.43
N LEU A 17 12.38 30.06 -13.64
CA LEU A 17 11.73 28.80 -14.03
C LEU A 17 12.71 27.60 -14.07
N GLU A 18 13.96 27.82 -14.47
CA GLU A 18 15.02 26.81 -14.42
C GLU A 18 15.47 26.50 -12.98
N ALA A 19 15.56 27.53 -12.14
CA ALA A 19 15.78 27.39 -10.72
C ALA A 19 14.61 26.65 -10.05
N GLU A 20 13.36 26.93 -10.41
CA GLU A 20 12.19 26.19 -9.89
C GLU A 20 12.24 24.70 -10.26
N LYS A 21 12.63 24.37 -11.51
CA LYS A 21 12.79 22.97 -11.95
C LYS A 21 13.86 22.20 -11.18
N THR A 22 14.85 22.90 -10.63
CA THR A 22 15.99 22.31 -9.90
C THR A 22 15.81 22.36 -8.37
N ILE A 23 15.13 23.37 -7.84
CA ILE A 23 14.94 23.64 -6.40
C ILE A 23 13.67 22.98 -5.86
N TYR A 24 12.60 22.85 -6.64
CA TYR A 24 11.40 22.14 -6.19
C TYR A 24 11.54 20.65 -6.51
N PRO A 25 11.85 19.79 -5.52
CA PRO A 25 11.68 18.36 -5.70
C PRO A 25 10.21 18.12 -6.05
N ARG A 26 10.03 17.65 -7.29
CA ARG A 26 8.87 16.94 -7.82
C ARG A 26 7.93 16.50 -6.70
N GLN A 27 6.71 17.07 -6.70
CA GLN A 27 5.49 16.53 -6.09
C GLN A 27 5.74 15.49 -4.99
N ARG A 28 5.64 15.88 -3.70
CA ARG A 28 5.62 14.97 -2.53
C ARG A 28 5.22 13.56 -2.96
N ALA A 29 6.19 12.64 -3.05
CA ALA A 29 5.89 11.26 -3.41
C ALA A 29 4.74 10.81 -2.51
N LYS A 30 3.54 10.61 -3.07
CA LYS A 30 2.35 10.32 -2.28
C LYS A 30 2.68 9.09 -1.46
N MET A 31 2.80 9.24 -0.14
CA MET A 31 3.07 8.12 0.74
C MET A 31 1.96 7.10 0.48
N LYS A 32 2.35 5.85 0.18
CA LYS A 32 1.39 4.76 0.02
C LYS A 32 0.55 4.69 1.30
N PRO A 33 -0.79 4.62 1.20
CA PRO A 33 -1.63 4.52 2.38
C PRO A 33 -1.36 3.21 3.12
N TYR A 34 -1.54 3.19 4.43
CA TYR A 34 -1.56 1.94 5.19
C TYR A 34 -2.89 1.21 4.96
N PRO A 35 -2.91 -0.14 4.96
CA PRO A 35 -4.13 -0.89 4.80
C PRO A 35 -4.99 -0.81 6.06
N SER A 36 -6.29 -0.60 5.87
CA SER A 36 -7.30 -0.69 6.93
C SER A 36 -7.49 -2.14 7.38
N ALA A 37 -8.28 -2.35 8.44
CA ALA A 37 -8.66 -3.70 8.85
C ALA A 37 -9.44 -4.44 7.75
N ARG A 38 -10.28 -3.74 6.99
CA ARG A 38 -11.05 -4.34 5.90
C ARG A 38 -10.15 -4.78 4.75
N ASP A 39 -9.14 -3.98 4.42
CA ASP A 39 -8.19 -4.30 3.34
C ASP A 39 -7.40 -5.59 3.65
N VAL A 40 -6.96 -5.76 4.91
CA VAL A 40 -6.28 -6.99 5.34
C VAL A 40 -7.22 -8.21 5.27
N VAL A 41 -8.49 -8.06 5.67
CA VAL A 41 -9.48 -9.13 5.55
C VAL A 41 -9.67 -9.54 4.09
N GLU A 42 -9.87 -8.55 3.21
CA GLU A 42 -10.06 -8.80 1.78
C GLU A 42 -8.82 -9.46 1.15
N ALA A 43 -7.61 -9.04 1.53
CA ALA A 43 -6.37 -9.67 1.07
C ALA A 43 -6.22 -11.11 1.56
N VAL A 44 -6.57 -11.41 2.81
CA VAL A 44 -6.55 -12.79 3.35
C VAL A 44 -7.56 -13.68 2.62
N VAL A 45 -8.77 -13.17 2.36
CA VAL A 45 -9.79 -13.93 1.63
C VAL A 45 -9.34 -14.23 0.19
N GLU A 46 -8.71 -13.26 -0.48
CA GLU A 46 -8.13 -13.47 -1.80
C GLU A 46 -6.99 -14.49 -1.75
N ALA A 47 -6.06 -14.33 -0.81
CA ALA A 47 -4.92 -15.23 -0.65
C ALA A 47 -5.36 -16.68 -0.48
N VAL A 48 -6.38 -16.96 0.34
CA VAL A 48 -6.89 -18.33 0.54
C VAL A 48 -7.48 -18.96 -0.73
N ARG A 49 -7.90 -18.14 -1.70
CA ARG A 49 -8.44 -18.64 -2.97
C ARG A 49 -7.34 -19.03 -3.96
N SER A 50 -6.24 -18.30 -4.00
CA SER A 50 -5.17 -18.44 -5.00
C SER A 50 -3.88 -19.07 -4.47
N PHE A 51 -3.63 -19.04 -3.16
CA PHE A 51 -2.40 -19.54 -2.57
C PHE A 51 -2.29 -21.06 -2.64
N SER A 52 -1.12 -21.55 -3.08
CA SER A 52 -0.81 -22.98 -3.23
C SER A 52 0.53 -23.39 -2.60
N GLY A 53 1.15 -22.51 -1.80
CA GLY A 53 2.45 -22.74 -1.16
C GLY A 53 2.34 -23.38 0.23
N HIS A 54 3.45 -23.38 0.96
CA HIS A 54 3.50 -23.87 2.34
C HIS A 54 2.82 -22.86 3.30
N PRO A 55 2.09 -23.28 4.35
CA PRO A 55 1.44 -22.34 5.27
C PRO A 55 2.35 -21.23 5.83
N ASP A 56 3.64 -21.51 6.04
CA ASP A 56 4.60 -20.50 6.52
C ASP A 56 4.83 -19.34 5.55
N GLU A 57 4.63 -19.55 4.24
CA GLU A 57 4.79 -18.54 3.18
C GLU A 57 3.49 -17.73 2.99
N PHE A 58 2.37 -18.19 3.56
CA PHE A 58 1.07 -17.55 3.41
C PHE A 58 1.05 -16.08 3.84
N PRO A 59 1.66 -15.68 4.97
CA PRO A 59 1.70 -14.27 5.37
C PRO A 59 2.43 -13.39 4.36
N ASP A 60 3.53 -13.88 3.79
CA ASP A 60 4.30 -13.14 2.79
C ASP A 60 3.47 -12.92 1.53
N TYR A 61 2.74 -13.95 1.08
CA TYR A 61 1.82 -13.83 -0.05
C TYR A 61 0.69 -12.81 0.19
N VAL A 62 0.16 -12.73 1.42
CA VAL A 62 -0.82 -11.69 1.79
C VAL A 62 -0.20 -10.29 1.73
N LEU A 63 1.06 -10.14 2.15
CA LEU A 63 1.78 -8.86 2.07
C LEU A 63 2.01 -8.44 0.61
N GLU A 64 2.33 -9.40 -0.27
CA GLU A 64 2.46 -9.16 -1.72
C GLU A 64 1.16 -8.61 -2.32
N ILE A 65 0.02 -9.25 -2.05
CA ILE A 65 -1.30 -8.78 -2.52
C ILE A 65 -1.57 -7.34 -2.05
N LEU A 66 -1.29 -7.02 -0.78
CA LEU A 66 -1.48 -5.67 -0.26
C LEU A 66 -0.53 -4.66 -0.91
N HIS A 67 0.71 -5.05 -1.16
CA HIS A 67 1.71 -4.22 -1.81
C HIS A 67 1.34 -3.92 -3.27
N GLU A 68 0.86 -4.92 -4.01
CA GLU A 68 0.37 -4.79 -5.39
C GLU A 68 -0.85 -3.88 -5.49
N ARG A 69 -1.73 -3.91 -4.48
CA ARG A 69 -2.85 -2.97 -4.34
C ARG A 69 -2.42 -1.54 -3.99
N GLY A 70 -1.11 -1.30 -3.82
CA GLY A 70 -0.55 0.02 -3.58
C GLY A 70 -0.48 0.43 -2.11
N PHE A 71 -0.65 -0.49 -1.16
CA PHE A 71 -0.54 -0.21 0.26
C PHE A 71 0.91 -0.24 0.76
N ASP A 72 1.16 0.48 1.84
CA ASP A 72 2.35 0.35 2.67
C ASP A 72 2.12 -0.74 3.73
N VAL A 73 2.87 -1.83 3.60
CA VAL A 73 2.68 -3.04 4.44
C VAL A 73 3.58 -3.07 5.67
N ARG A 74 4.41 -2.04 5.93
CA ARG A 74 5.41 -2.03 7.02
C ARG A 74 4.84 -2.30 8.42
N HIS A 75 3.55 -2.00 8.63
CA HIS A 75 2.86 -2.22 9.91
C HIS A 75 1.90 -3.42 9.91
N VAL A 76 1.87 -4.21 8.84
CA VAL A 76 1.09 -5.45 8.77
C VAL A 76 1.96 -6.58 9.27
N THR A 77 1.66 -7.08 10.46
CA THR A 77 2.44 -8.15 11.08
C THR A 77 1.90 -9.53 10.74
N MET A 78 2.77 -10.53 10.72
CA MET A 78 2.41 -11.96 10.58
C MET A 78 1.30 -12.37 11.56
N LYS A 79 1.43 -11.95 12.82
CA LYS A 79 0.41 -12.20 13.86
C LYS A 79 -0.96 -11.63 13.49
N ARG A 80 -1.01 -10.45 12.87
CA ARG A 80 -2.27 -9.83 12.43
C ARG A 80 -2.91 -10.62 11.30
N ILE A 81 -2.10 -11.11 10.35
CA ILE A 81 -2.57 -11.92 9.22
C ILE A 81 -3.15 -13.24 9.74
N TRP A 82 -2.40 -13.97 10.57
CA TRP A 82 -2.86 -15.24 11.15
C TRP A 82 -4.10 -15.09 12.01
N ARG A 83 -4.16 -14.05 12.86
CA ARG A 83 -5.37 -13.77 13.65
C ARG A 83 -6.57 -13.45 12.76
N THR A 84 -6.35 -12.80 11.62
CA THR A 84 -7.42 -12.52 10.66
C THR A 84 -7.91 -13.80 10.01
N TYR A 85 -6.98 -14.64 9.51
CA TYR A 85 -7.27 -15.97 8.97
C TYR A 85 -8.06 -16.84 9.97
N GLU A 86 -7.54 -17.00 11.18
CA GLU A 86 -8.16 -17.79 12.25
C GLU A 86 -9.58 -17.34 12.56
N ASN A 87 -9.81 -16.02 12.68
CA ASN A 87 -11.14 -15.49 12.92
C ASN A 87 -12.09 -15.76 11.76
N LEU A 88 -11.62 -15.70 10.51
CA LEU A 88 -12.44 -15.97 9.34
C LEU A 88 -12.80 -17.46 9.24
N VAL A 89 -11.86 -18.36 9.54
CA VAL A 89 -12.13 -19.80 9.59
C VAL A 89 -13.12 -20.12 10.71
N ARG A 90 -12.89 -19.65 11.93
CA ARG A 90 -13.78 -19.93 13.08
C ARG A 90 -15.19 -19.42 12.89
N LYS A 91 -15.37 -18.33 12.14
CA LYS A 91 -16.68 -17.78 11.79
C LYS A 91 -17.33 -18.48 10.59
N GLY A 92 -16.66 -19.43 9.96
CA GLY A 92 -17.15 -20.14 8.76
C GLY A 92 -17.17 -19.30 7.49
N VAL A 93 -16.42 -18.17 7.46
CA VAL A 93 -16.36 -17.29 6.28
C VAL A 93 -15.45 -17.90 5.21
N ILE A 94 -14.41 -18.61 5.63
CA ILE A 94 -13.48 -19.35 4.75
C ILE A 94 -13.24 -20.74 5.36
N SER A 95 -12.89 -21.72 4.53
CA SER A 95 -12.44 -23.05 4.98
C SER A 95 -10.98 -23.04 5.43
N ASP A 96 -10.59 -23.93 6.34
CA ASP A 96 -9.19 -24.12 6.77
C ASP A 96 -8.33 -24.79 5.68
N ARG A 97 -8.09 -24.09 4.57
CA ARG A 97 -7.33 -24.63 3.43
C ARG A 97 -5.86 -24.90 3.75
N LEU A 98 -5.31 -24.16 4.71
CA LEU A 98 -3.91 -24.30 5.12
C LEU A 98 -3.73 -25.43 6.15
N GLY A 99 -4.82 -25.99 6.70
CA GLY A 99 -4.79 -27.08 7.67
C GLY A 99 -4.13 -26.73 9.01
N VAL A 100 -4.08 -25.45 9.37
CA VAL A 100 -3.32 -24.96 10.53
C VAL A 100 -4.14 -24.84 11.82
N LEU A 101 -5.46 -25.02 11.78
CA LEU A 101 -6.34 -24.83 12.95
C LEU A 101 -7.01 -26.11 13.42
N TYR A 102 -7.44 -26.96 12.48
CA TYR A 102 -8.18 -28.19 12.79
C TYR A 102 -7.48 -29.45 12.29
N GLY A 103 -6.19 -29.36 11.96
CA GLY A 103 -5.38 -30.52 11.62
C GLY A 103 -5.10 -31.38 12.85
N ASP A 104 -5.37 -32.68 12.73
CA ASP A 104 -4.98 -33.76 13.66
C ASP A 104 -3.46 -34.00 13.66
#